data_AF-A0ABD0QFJ4-F1
#
_entry.id   AF-A0ABD0QFJ4-F1
#
_cell.length_a   1.000
_cell.length_b   1.000
_cell.length_c   1.000
_cell.angle_alpha   90.00
_cell.angle_beta   90.00
_cell.angle_gamma   90.00
#
_symmetry.space_group_name_H-M   'P 1'
#
loop_
_entity.id
_entity.type
_entity.pdbx_description
1 polymer ?
#
loop_
_entity_poly.entity_id
_entity_poly.type
_entity_poly.pdbx_seq_one_letter_code
_entity_poly.pdbx_strand_id
1 'polypeptide(L)' 'GGTVIGSARCKAFTTREGRLAAAFNLVKRGISNLCVCGGDGSLTGANIFRSEWSGLLEELVKK' A
#
# COMPACT_ATOMS: atom_id res chain seq x y z
N GLY A 1 14.34 6.82 20.83
CA GLY A 1 13.02 6.16 20.75
C GLY A 1 12.26 6.68 19.54
N GLY A 2 11.34 5.89 18.98
CA GLY A 2 10.63 6.20 17.72
C GLY A 2 10.93 5.17 16.63
N THR A 3 10.43 5.40 15.41
CA THR A 3 10.65 4.51 14.25
C THR A 3 11.80 5.02 13.40
N VAL A 4 12.89 4.25 13.30
CA VAL A 4 14.12 4.63 12.54
C VAL A 4 13.83 4.81 11.04
N ILE A 5 12.89 4.05 10.49
CA ILE A 5 12.45 4.16 9.08
C ILE A 5 11.43 5.30 8.85
N GLY A 6 11.11 6.07 9.88
CA GLY A 6 10.16 7.18 9.83
C GLY A 6 8.69 6.75 9.79
N SER A 7 7.80 7.73 9.93
CA SER A 7 6.36 7.59 9.72
C SER A 7 5.80 8.94 9.27
N ALA A 8 4.94 8.94 8.25
CA ALA A 8 4.36 10.14 7.67
C ALA A 8 2.88 9.92 7.32
N ARG A 9 2.09 10.99 7.33
CA ARG A 9 0.71 10.94 6.83
C ARG A 9 0.72 10.84 5.30
N CYS A 10 -0.05 9.92 4.73
CA CYS A 10 -0.13 9.72 3.29
C CYS A 10 -1.54 9.98 2.76
N LYS A 11 -1.82 11.22 2.31
CA LYS A 11 -3.13 11.56 1.72
C LYS A 11 -3.35 10.88 0.37
N ALA A 12 -2.30 10.71 -0.44
CA ALA A 12 -2.44 10.07 -1.75
C ALA A 12 -2.97 8.63 -1.65
N PHE A 13 -2.60 7.90 -0.59
CA PHE A 13 -3.00 6.50 -0.40
C PHE A 13 -4.50 6.31 -0.08
N THR A 14 -5.23 7.39 0.22
CA THR A 14 -6.70 7.31 0.38
C THR A 14 -7.40 7.16 -0.97
N THR A 15 -6.74 7.54 -2.07
CA THR A 15 -7.25 7.41 -3.44
C THR A 15 -6.86 6.07 -4.07
N ARG A 16 -7.64 5.62 -5.05
CA ARG A 16 -7.36 4.38 -5.79
C ARG A 16 -6.06 4.51 -6.57
N GLU A 17 -5.82 5.66 -7.17
CA GLU A 17 -4.63 5.99 -7.95
C GLU A 17 -3.37 5.91 -7.09
N GLY A 18 -3.42 6.43 -5.87
CA GLY A 18 -2.31 6.34 -4.92
C GLY A 18 -2.02 4.90 -4.48
N ARG A 19 -3.06 4.07 -4.30
CA ARG A 19 -2.89 2.64 -4.02
C ARG A 19 -2.33 1.89 -5.23
N LEU A 20 -2.77 2.21 -6.44
CA LEU A 20 -2.22 1.64 -7.68
C LEU A 20 -0.73 1.93 -7.82
N ALA A 21 -0.32 3.17 -7.56
CA ALA A 21 1.09 3.55 -7.57
C ALA A 21 1.92 2.78 -6.51
N ALA A 22 1.35 2.55 -5.33
CA ALA A 22 2.00 1.73 -4.31
C ALA A 22 2.12 0.25 -4.73
N ALA A 23 1.06 -0.33 -5.29
CA ALA A 23 1.09 -1.71 -5.79
C ALA A 23 2.14 -1.89 -6.89
N PHE A 24 2.21 -0.94 -7.82
CA PHE A 24 3.25 -0.92 -8.86
C PHE A 24 4.66 -0.92 -8.27
N ASN A 25 4.92 -0.08 -7.26
CA ASN A 25 6.23 -0.01 -6.63
C ASN A 25 6.63 -1.31 -5.91
N LEU A 26 5.67 -2.01 -5.30
CA LEU A 26 5.91 -3.31 -4.66
C LEU A 26 6.23 -4.38 -5.71
N VAL A 27 5.39 -4.48 -6.75
CA VAL A 27 5.56 -5.45 -7.85
C VAL A 27 6.89 -5.24 -8.58
N LYS A 28 7.23 -3.98 -8.90
CA LYS A 28 8.50 -3.61 -9.55
C LYS A 28 9.73 -4.07 -8.76
N ARG A 29 9.59 -4.22 -7.44
CA ARG A 29 10.65 -4.66 -6.52
C ARG A 29 10.53 -6.14 -6.13
N GLY A 30 9.57 -6.88 -6.69
CA GLY A 30 9.33 -8.29 -6.34
C GLY A 30 8.79 -8.49 -4.91
N ILE A 31 8.17 -7.47 -4.32
CA ILE A 31 7.63 -7.54 -2.96
C ILE A 31 6.17 -8.00 -3.00
N SER A 32 5.90 -9.16 -2.40
CA SER A 32 4.56 -9.74 -2.28
C SER A 32 4.01 -9.73 -0.85
N ASN A 33 4.87 -9.51 0.15
CA ASN A 33 4.52 -9.52 1.56
C ASN A 33 4.74 -8.13 2.16
N LEU A 34 3.71 -7.59 2.82
CA LEU A 34 3.75 -6.28 3.47
C LEU A 34 3.38 -6.43 4.96
N CYS A 35 4.32 -6.07 5.85
CA CYS A 35 4.06 -5.98 7.28
C CYS A 35 3.87 -4.51 7.66
N VAL A 36 2.76 -4.19 8.33
CA VAL A 36 2.42 -2.82 8.73
C VAL A 36 2.32 -2.75 10.24
N CYS A 37 3.14 -1.91 10.86
CA CYS A 37 3.13 -1.63 12.30
C CYS A 37 2.69 -0.18 12.52
N GLY A 38 1.59 0.02 13.24
CA GLY A 38 1.05 1.35 13.50
C GLY A 38 -0.29 1.27 14.23
N GLY A 39 -0.97 2.41 14.35
CA GLY A 39 -2.31 2.46 14.92
C GLY A 39 -3.40 1.97 13.96
N ASP A 40 -4.64 1.99 14.43
CA ASP A 40 -5.81 1.40 13.73
C ASP A 40 -6.02 1.93 12.32
N GLY A 41 -5.74 3.22 12.08
CA GLY A 41 -5.84 3.82 10.74
C GLY A 41 -4.87 3.18 9.74
N SER A 42 -3.64 2.88 10.17
CA SER A 42 -2.65 2.18 9.33
C SER A 42 -3.06 0.74 9.07
N LEU A 43 -3.55 0.04 10.09
CA LEU A 43 -4.02 -1.34 9.97
C LEU A 43 -5.25 -1.45 9.05
N THR A 44 -6.18 -0.51 9.15
CA THR A 44 -7.36 -0.42 8.28
C THR A 44 -6.94 -0.17 6.83
N GLY A 45 -6.06 0.80 6.59
CA GLY A 45 -5.52 1.09 5.26
C GLY A 45 -4.80 -0.11 4.64
N ALA A 46 -4.03 -0.85 5.44
CA ALA A 46 -3.36 -2.08 5.01
C ALA A 46 -4.36 -3.18 4.65
N ASN A 47 -5.44 -3.34 5.41
CA ASN A 47 -6.47 -4.33 5.13
C ASN A 47 -7.25 -4.01 3.85
N ILE A 48 -7.61 -2.74 3.63
CA ILE A 48 -8.24 -2.28 2.38
C ILE A 48 -7.30 -2.56 1.20
N PHE A 49 -6.03 -2.18 1.32
CA PHE A 49 -5.05 -2.38 0.27
C PHE A 49 -4.85 -3.86 -0.10
N ARG A 50 -4.81 -4.74 0.92
CA ARG A 50 -4.79 -6.20 0.73
C ARG A 50 -6.04 -6.70 0.01
N SER A 51 -7.22 -6.26 0.43
CA SER A 51 -8.50 -6.72 -0.13
C SER A 51 -8.67 -6.28 -1.58
N GLU A 52 -8.13 -5.12 -1.93
CA GLU A 52 -8.13 -4.54 -3.27
C GLU A 52 -7.01 -5.05 -4.18
N TRP A 53 -6.06 -5.84 -3.65
CA TRP A 53 -4.79 -6.16 -4.31
C TRP A 53 -4.96 -6.78 -5.70
N SER A 54 -5.80 -7.81 -5.83
CA SER A 54 -6.02 -8.49 -7.12
C SER A 54 -6.53 -7.53 -8.20
N GLY A 55 -7.50 -6.67 -7.85
CA GLY A 55 -8.03 -5.67 -8.79
C GLY A 55 -7.01 -4.59 -9.15
N LEU A 56 -6.09 -4.24 -8.25
CA LEU A 56 -4.99 -3.31 -8.57
C LEU A 56 -4.03 -3.95 -9.58
N LEU A 57 -3.71 -5.24 -9.41
CA LEU A 57 -2.83 -5.95 -10.34
C LEU A 57 -3.47 -6.10 -11.73
N GLU A 58 -4.75 -6.44 -11.80
CA GLU A 58 -5.48 -6.50 -13.07
C GLU A 58 -5.45 -5.16 -13.82
N GLU A 59 -5.60 -4.04 -13.10
CA GLU A 59 -5.51 -2.71 -13.68
C GLU A 59 -4.10 -2.38 -14.17
N LEU A 60 -3.06 -2.80 -13.42
CA LEU A 60 -1.66 -2.61 -13.82
C LEU A 60 -1.28 -3.41 -15.08
N VAL A 61 -1.87 -4.59 -15.29
CA VAL A 61 -1.61 -5.42 -16.47
C VAL A 61 -2.33 -4.89 -17.72
N LYS A 62 -3.45 -4.20 -17.55
CA LYS A 62 -4.22 -3.59 -18.65
C LYS A 62 -3.61 -2.30 -19.19
N LYS A 63 -2.69 -1.69 -18.46
CA LYS A 63 -1.93 -0.49 -18.87
C LYS A 63 -0.63 -0.88 -19.55
#